data_AF-A0AAW8YG58-F1
#
_entry.id   AF-A0AAW8YG58-F1
#
_cell.length_a   1.000
_cell.length_b   1.000
_cell.length_c   1.000
_cell.angle_alpha   90.00
_cell.angle_beta   90.00
_cell.angle_gamma   90.00
#
_symmetry.space_group_name_H-M   'P 1'
#
loop_
_entity.id
_entity.type
_entity.pdbx_description
1 polymer ?
#
loop_
_entity_poly.entity_id
_entity_poly.type
_entity_poly.pdbx_seq_one_letter_code
_entity_poly.pdbx_strand_id
1 'polypeptide(L)'
;MLNKKQVYNLLRERVWILQYFNKDIAHPGLINLLPKPAFLCFTFKKNGRIDVPNGVGFIPDEYNGWDFDEASQEIIFTEQNGKPRIRTSLPKQLPYGIEILKQTGALPGDGNTIYFFVNYPHLNSTYAAEQFLGGTKAFFLPRSSYTKDFYDTLRWTGFNTNLVDHEDNQVAMLTEIYDYLAYHPQIKQVIFAQANIPVAQLPKKQHLLFTLADGQPSLDYFSGTRAAIMELLSLIISENNLRLYNDADQRDETAMLQDIIANHFAGRYEVIDSLPEATSLWQILLEI
;
A
#
# COMPACT_ATOMS: atom_id res chain seq x y z
N MET A 1 19.25 1.14 -19.46
CA MET A 1 19.37 2.58 -19.14
C MET A 1 18.40 3.34 -20.01
N LEU A 2 17.70 4.30 -19.44
CA LEU A 2 16.82 5.22 -20.16
C LEU A 2 17.62 6.41 -20.68
N ASN A 3 17.14 7.03 -21.76
CA ASN A 3 17.59 8.33 -22.23
C ASN A 3 16.61 9.45 -21.85
N LYS A 4 17.02 10.72 -22.02
CA LYS A 4 16.20 11.88 -21.65
C LYS A 4 14.79 11.88 -22.28
N LYS A 5 14.66 11.41 -23.52
CA LYS A 5 13.36 11.34 -24.22
C LYS A 5 12.43 10.30 -23.58
N GLN A 6 12.97 9.14 -23.22
CA GLN A 6 12.23 8.09 -22.53
C GLN A 6 11.79 8.57 -21.13
N VAL A 7 12.68 9.23 -20.40
CA VAL A 7 12.35 9.81 -19.08
C VAL A 7 11.29 10.90 -19.20
N TYR A 8 11.38 11.79 -20.18
CA TYR A 8 10.32 12.79 -20.41
C TYR A 8 8.95 12.15 -20.62
N ASN A 9 8.86 11.02 -21.33
CA ASN A 9 7.59 10.32 -21.52
C ASN A 9 7.01 9.77 -20.22
N LEU A 10 7.84 9.45 -19.23
CA LEU A 10 7.38 9.07 -17.89
C LEU A 10 6.91 10.27 -17.06
N LEU A 11 7.40 11.48 -17.36
CA LEU A 11 7.15 12.69 -16.57
C LEU A 11 6.03 13.59 -17.12
N ARG A 12 5.82 13.58 -18.44
CA ARG A 12 4.89 14.48 -19.14
C ARG A 12 3.44 14.26 -18.69
N GLU A 13 2.63 15.31 -18.81
CA GLU A 13 1.17 15.27 -18.55
C GLU A 13 0.80 14.83 -17.13
N ARG A 14 1.71 15.07 -16.18
CA ARG A 14 1.56 14.74 -14.78
C ARG A 14 1.83 15.96 -13.92
N VAL A 15 1.05 16.13 -12.85
CA VAL A 15 1.31 17.10 -11.80
C VAL A 15 2.09 16.40 -10.68
N TRP A 16 3.24 16.98 -10.33
CA TRP A 16 4.10 16.49 -9.26
C TRP A 16 4.05 17.46 -8.10
N ILE A 17 3.72 16.99 -6.90
CA ILE A 17 3.53 17.80 -5.69
C ILE A 17 4.68 17.54 -4.74
N LEU A 18 5.35 18.59 -4.27
CA LEU A 18 6.44 18.45 -3.31
C LEU A 18 5.90 18.18 -1.90
N GLN A 19 6.39 17.10 -1.31
CA GLN A 19 6.10 16.69 0.05
C GLN A 19 7.39 16.43 0.82
N TYR A 20 7.28 16.44 2.14
CA TYR A 20 8.32 15.98 3.05
C TYR A 20 7.75 14.99 4.05
N PHE A 21 8.60 14.08 4.51
CA PHE A 21 8.25 13.15 5.57
C PHE A 21 9.42 13.02 6.55
N ASN A 22 9.13 13.13 7.84
CA ASN A 22 10.07 12.76 8.89
C ASN A 22 9.50 11.56 9.66
N LYS A 23 10.35 10.84 10.38
CA LYS A 23 9.92 9.65 11.16
C LYS A 23 8.95 9.98 12.30
N ASP A 24 8.88 11.24 12.72
CA ASP A 24 8.14 11.70 13.90
C ASP A 24 6.74 12.25 13.56
N ILE A 25 6.37 12.33 12.28
CA ILE A 25 5.04 12.74 11.82
C ILE A 25 4.24 11.56 11.27
N ALA A 26 2.94 11.56 11.52
CA ALA A 26 2.06 10.50 11.05
C ALA A 26 1.85 10.52 9.52
N HIS A 27 1.94 11.70 8.89
CA HIS A 27 1.60 11.89 7.48
C HIS A 27 2.61 12.81 6.78
N PRO A 28 2.89 12.61 5.48
CA PRO A 28 3.66 13.56 4.69
C PRO A 28 3.09 14.97 4.78
N GLY A 29 3.97 15.93 5.06
CA GLY A 29 3.64 17.34 5.04
C GLY A 29 3.75 17.92 3.63
N LEU A 30 2.88 18.88 3.32
CA LEU A 30 3.04 19.73 2.15
C LEU A 30 3.96 20.89 2.49
N ILE A 31 4.82 21.29 1.56
CA ILE A 31 5.57 22.55 1.70
C ILE A 31 4.61 23.70 1.42
N ASN A 32 4.25 24.44 2.48
CA ASN A 32 3.38 25.61 2.38
C ASN A 32 4.19 26.86 2.02
N LEU A 33 3.73 27.59 1.01
CA LEU A 33 4.30 28.88 0.62
C LEU A 33 3.52 30.02 1.29
N LEU A 34 4.08 30.64 2.33
CA LEU A 34 3.47 31.79 3.01
C LEU A 34 3.24 32.96 2.03
N PRO A 35 2.18 33.79 2.20
CA PRO A 35 1.25 33.87 3.34
C PRO A 35 -0.09 33.13 3.16
N LYS A 36 -0.33 32.44 2.03
CA LYS A 36 -1.57 31.67 1.79
C LYS A 36 -1.25 30.18 1.78
N PRO A 37 -2.11 29.29 2.31
CA PRO A 37 -1.88 27.85 2.18
C PRO A 37 -1.89 27.45 0.70
N ALA A 38 -0.69 27.27 0.15
CA ALA A 38 -0.45 26.80 -1.20
C ALA A 38 0.71 25.81 -1.16
N PHE A 39 0.56 24.70 -1.85
CA PHE A 39 1.59 23.67 -1.97
C PHE A 39 2.37 23.84 -3.26
N LEU A 40 3.66 23.53 -3.27
CA LEU A 40 4.45 23.57 -4.49
C LEU A 40 4.14 22.37 -5.38
N CYS A 41 3.79 22.62 -6.64
CA CYS A 41 3.61 21.59 -7.65
C CYS A 41 4.16 22.01 -9.01
N PHE A 42 4.44 21.04 -9.87
CA PHE A 42 5.05 21.30 -11.18
C PHE A 42 4.65 20.28 -12.24
N THR A 43 4.85 20.70 -13.49
CA THR A 43 4.77 19.87 -14.69
C THR A 43 6.04 20.04 -15.51
N PHE A 44 6.56 18.94 -16.06
CA PHE A 44 7.76 18.95 -16.88
C PHE A 44 7.43 19.28 -18.33
N LYS A 45 8.21 20.17 -18.96
CA LYS A 45 8.09 20.48 -20.39
C LYS A 45 9.22 19.85 -21.21
N LYS A 46 8.89 19.50 -22.45
CA LYS A 46 9.83 18.90 -23.40
C LYS A 46 11.09 19.75 -23.65
N ASN A 47 10.97 21.06 -23.56
CA ASN A 47 12.07 22.01 -23.76
C ASN A 47 12.98 22.18 -22.53
N GLY A 48 12.83 21.36 -21.49
CA GLY A 48 13.63 21.45 -20.27
C GLY A 48 13.12 22.49 -19.27
N ARG A 49 12.00 23.17 -19.53
CA ARG A 49 11.38 24.07 -18.55
C ARG A 49 10.50 23.31 -17.57
N ILE A 50 10.34 23.89 -16.39
CA ILE A 50 9.34 23.49 -15.42
C ILE A 50 8.22 24.54 -15.42
N ASP A 51 6.98 24.09 -15.49
CA ASP A 51 5.79 24.94 -15.31
C ASP A 51 5.15 24.63 -13.97
N VAL A 52 4.68 25.68 -13.30
CA VAL A 52 3.97 25.60 -12.03
C VAL A 52 2.50 25.91 -12.30
N PRO A 53 1.60 24.90 -12.25
CA PRO A 53 0.22 25.06 -12.71
C PRO A 53 -0.69 25.79 -11.71
N ASN A 54 -0.20 26.09 -10.51
CA ASN A 54 -0.92 26.87 -9.52
C ASN A 54 -0.48 28.35 -9.57
N GLY A 55 -1.41 29.28 -9.32
CA GLY A 55 -1.16 30.73 -9.30
C GLY A 55 -0.34 31.20 -8.09
N VAL A 56 0.63 30.40 -7.66
CA VAL A 56 1.54 30.72 -6.57
C VAL A 56 2.38 31.90 -6.99
N GLY A 57 2.39 32.95 -6.17
CA GLY A 57 3.12 34.20 -6.46
C GLY A 57 4.64 34.08 -6.41
N PHE A 58 5.19 32.90 -6.11
CA PHE A 58 6.62 32.64 -5.98
C PHE A 58 6.96 31.19 -6.32
N ILE A 59 7.91 31.00 -7.24
CA ILE A 59 8.51 29.71 -7.57
C ILE A 59 9.97 29.77 -7.12
N PRO A 60 10.43 28.89 -6.21
CA PRO A 60 11.83 28.88 -5.80
C PRO A 60 12.76 28.67 -7.01
N ASP A 61 13.90 29.36 -7.04
CA ASP A 61 14.79 29.41 -8.21
C ASP A 61 15.29 28.02 -8.63
N GLU A 62 15.50 27.13 -7.65
CA GLU A 62 15.95 25.76 -7.86
C GLU A 62 14.97 24.87 -8.67
N TYR A 63 13.75 25.35 -8.97
CA TYR A 63 12.73 24.66 -9.75
C TYR A 63 12.45 25.31 -11.12
N ASN A 64 13.43 25.98 -11.73
CA ASN A 64 13.21 26.68 -13.00
C ASN A 64 13.20 25.75 -14.23
N GLY A 65 14.11 24.78 -14.24
CA GLY A 65 14.30 23.87 -15.36
C GLY A 65 14.63 22.45 -14.92
N TRP A 66 14.73 21.55 -15.89
CA TRP A 66 15.10 20.17 -15.65
C TRP A 66 15.96 19.59 -16.78
N ASP A 67 16.81 18.64 -16.37
CA ASP A 67 17.60 17.80 -17.25
C ASP A 67 17.63 16.35 -16.74
N PHE A 68 18.25 15.46 -17.50
CA PHE A 68 18.40 14.06 -17.13
C PHE A 68 19.86 13.62 -17.31
N ASP A 69 20.44 13.12 -16.21
CA ASP A 69 21.76 12.53 -16.18
C ASP A 69 21.67 11.05 -16.59
N GLU A 70 22.00 10.75 -17.85
CA GLU A 70 21.93 9.38 -18.36
C GLU A 70 22.93 8.44 -17.68
N ALA A 71 24.04 8.96 -17.14
CA ALA A 71 25.05 8.14 -16.48
C ALA A 71 24.58 7.71 -15.08
N SER A 72 24.06 8.64 -14.28
CA SER A 72 23.56 8.33 -12.93
C SER A 72 22.10 7.88 -12.90
N GLN A 73 21.38 8.00 -14.02
CA GLN A 73 19.93 7.76 -14.12
C GLN A 73 19.13 8.64 -13.15
N GLU A 74 19.47 9.91 -13.04
CA GLU A 74 18.82 10.88 -12.15
C GLU A 74 18.20 12.05 -12.93
N ILE A 75 17.04 12.51 -12.47
CA ILE A 75 16.44 13.75 -12.97
C ILE A 75 17.05 14.90 -12.18
N ILE A 76 17.54 15.92 -12.89
CA ILE A 76 18.18 17.09 -12.31
C ILE A 76 17.23 18.28 -12.46
N PHE A 77 16.97 18.99 -11.37
CA PHE A 77 16.34 20.31 -11.38
C PHE A 77 17.41 21.41 -11.39
N THR A 78 17.16 22.46 -12.15
CA THR A 78 18.12 23.54 -12.42
C THR A 78 17.55 24.92 -12.10
N GLU A 79 18.44 25.82 -11.70
CA GLU A 79 18.17 27.26 -11.58
C GLU A 79 17.95 27.93 -12.95
N GLN A 80 17.54 29.21 -12.94
CA GLN A 80 17.45 30.03 -14.17
C GLN A 80 18.74 30.06 -15.01
N ASN A 81 19.89 30.01 -14.35
CA ASN A 81 21.20 30.00 -15.00
C ASN A 81 21.63 28.60 -15.50
N GLY A 82 20.78 27.58 -15.36
CA GLY A 82 21.05 26.19 -15.74
C GLY A 82 21.90 25.41 -14.73
N LYS A 83 22.26 26.00 -13.59
CA LYS A 83 23.04 25.31 -12.55
C LYS A 83 22.20 24.21 -11.88
N PRO A 84 22.72 22.99 -11.75
CA PRO A 84 22.01 21.89 -11.09
C PRO A 84 21.90 22.13 -9.58
N ARG A 85 20.72 21.88 -9.01
CA ARG A 85 20.46 22.08 -7.56
C ARG A 85 19.89 20.87 -6.85
N ILE A 86 18.83 20.29 -7.41
CA ILE A 86 18.17 19.12 -6.82
C ILE A 86 18.31 17.96 -7.79
N ARG A 87 18.65 16.79 -7.26
CA ARG A 87 18.63 15.54 -8.00
C ARG A 87 17.50 14.68 -7.46
N THR A 88 16.90 13.88 -8.32
CA THR A 88 15.87 12.94 -7.93
C THR A 88 16.04 11.60 -8.65
N SER A 89 15.48 10.56 -8.04
CA SER A 89 15.31 9.26 -8.68
C SER A 89 14.43 9.36 -9.92
N LEU A 90 14.50 8.35 -10.79
CA LEU A 90 13.43 8.07 -11.75
C LEU A 90 12.08 7.84 -11.02
N PRO A 91 10.94 7.99 -11.71
CA PRO A 91 9.63 7.63 -11.18
C PRO A 91 9.62 6.22 -10.60
N LYS A 92 9.20 6.10 -9.34
CA LYS A 92 8.97 4.81 -8.69
C LYS A 92 7.54 4.74 -8.18
N GLN A 93 6.88 3.63 -8.43
CA GLN A 93 5.55 3.37 -7.92
C GLN A 93 5.63 2.86 -6.47
N LEU A 94 4.91 3.51 -5.57
CA LEU A 94 4.77 3.07 -4.19
C LEU A 94 3.72 1.96 -4.07
N PRO A 95 3.78 1.14 -3.00
CA PRO A 95 2.85 0.01 -2.82
C PRO A 95 1.36 0.38 -2.82
N TYR A 96 1.05 1.64 -2.49
CA TYR A 96 -0.29 2.24 -2.44
C TYR A 96 -0.68 3.02 -3.69
N GLY A 97 0.00 2.78 -4.82
CA GLY A 97 -0.47 3.18 -6.14
C GLY A 97 -0.16 4.62 -6.55
N ILE A 98 0.62 5.36 -5.77
CA ILE A 98 1.15 6.67 -6.17
C ILE A 98 2.55 6.52 -6.76
N GLU A 99 2.93 7.42 -7.65
CA GLU A 99 4.30 7.50 -8.16
C GLU A 99 5.06 8.61 -7.45
N ILE A 100 6.34 8.38 -7.17
CA ILE A 100 7.21 9.38 -6.56
C ILE A 100 8.52 9.61 -7.34
N LEU A 101 9.06 10.81 -7.18
CA LEU A 101 10.46 11.14 -7.42
C LEU A 101 11.10 11.46 -6.06
N LYS A 102 11.98 10.60 -5.55
CA LYS A 102 12.67 10.86 -4.29
C LYS A 102 13.87 11.75 -4.53
N GLN A 103 14.06 12.81 -3.73
CA GLN A 103 15.26 13.62 -3.83
C GLN A 103 16.51 12.82 -3.42
N THR A 104 17.56 12.90 -4.23
CA THR A 104 18.85 12.20 -4.02
C THR A 104 19.92 13.21 -3.59
N GLY A 105 20.76 12.82 -2.64
CA GLY A 105 21.83 13.65 -2.08
C GLY A 105 21.54 14.21 -0.68
N ALA A 106 22.55 14.85 -0.08
CA ALA A 106 22.44 15.44 1.25
C ALA A 106 21.52 16.67 1.21
N LEU A 107 20.31 16.51 1.75
CA LEU A 107 19.40 17.61 1.99
C LEU A 107 20.02 18.58 3.01
N PRO A 108 19.78 19.90 2.90
CA PRO A 108 20.11 20.84 3.97
C PRO A 108 19.14 20.59 5.15
N GLY A 109 19.50 19.64 6.03
CA GLY A 109 18.69 19.22 7.16
C GLY A 109 19.41 18.17 8.02
N ASP A 110 18.85 17.87 9.19
CA ASP A 110 19.38 16.98 10.24
C ASP A 110 19.46 15.48 9.87
N GLY A 111 19.22 15.12 8.60
CA GLY A 111 19.16 13.74 8.12
C GLY A 111 17.86 12.99 8.45
N ASN A 112 16.90 13.62 9.15
CA ASN A 112 15.65 12.97 9.57
C ASN A 112 14.44 13.27 8.67
N THR A 113 14.65 13.99 7.56
CA THR A 113 13.56 14.36 6.64
C THR A 113 13.87 13.89 5.23
N ILE A 114 12.90 13.24 4.59
CA ILE A 114 12.94 12.84 3.19
C ILE A 114 12.01 13.78 2.41
N TYR A 115 12.55 14.41 1.37
CA TYR A 115 11.76 15.18 0.41
C TYR A 115 11.53 14.35 -0.84
N PHE A 116 10.29 14.36 -1.32
CA PHE A 116 9.90 13.64 -2.51
C PHE A 116 8.74 14.33 -3.19
N PHE A 117 8.63 14.07 -4.48
CA PHE A 117 7.56 14.60 -5.30
C PHE A 117 6.58 13.48 -5.58
N VAL A 118 5.30 13.71 -5.30
CA VAL A 118 4.23 12.73 -5.55
C VAL A 118 3.43 13.10 -6.78
N ASN A 119 3.14 12.10 -7.60
CA ASN A 119 2.07 12.14 -8.58
C ASN A 119 0.90 11.26 -8.12
N TYR A 120 -0.27 11.87 -8.03
CA TYR A 120 -1.51 11.15 -7.79
C TYR A 120 -2.18 10.85 -9.14
N PRO A 121 -2.38 9.57 -9.51
CA PRO A 121 -2.91 9.22 -10.83
C PRO A 121 -4.26 9.87 -11.16
N HIS A 122 -5.12 10.06 -10.15
CA HIS A 122 -6.43 10.69 -10.31
C HIS A 122 -6.35 12.19 -10.68
N LEU A 123 -5.21 12.86 -10.46
CA LEU A 123 -4.99 14.23 -10.90
C LEU A 123 -4.57 14.31 -12.38
N ASN A 124 -4.19 13.19 -13.00
CA ASN A 124 -3.72 13.16 -14.39
C ASN A 124 -4.88 12.97 -15.39
N SER A 125 -6.06 12.53 -14.94
CA SER A 125 -7.21 12.33 -15.83
C SER A 125 -8.22 13.47 -15.71
N THR A 126 -8.74 13.93 -16.85
CA THR A 126 -9.91 14.82 -16.92
C THR A 126 -11.23 14.07 -16.68
N TYR A 127 -11.18 12.74 -16.71
CA TYR A 127 -12.32 11.86 -16.47
C TYR A 127 -11.96 10.83 -15.41
N ALA A 128 -12.70 10.84 -14.31
CA ALA A 128 -12.65 9.80 -13.28
C ALA A 128 -13.43 8.56 -13.75
N ALA A 129 -12.97 7.93 -14.84
CA ALA A 129 -13.70 6.82 -15.46
C ALA A 129 -13.62 5.52 -14.63
N GLU A 130 -12.61 5.38 -13.77
CA GLU A 130 -12.44 4.21 -12.91
C GLU A 130 -12.07 4.66 -11.49
N GLN A 131 -13.04 5.22 -10.76
CA GLN A 131 -12.94 5.28 -9.30
C GLN A 131 -13.15 3.87 -8.77
N PHE A 132 -12.09 3.07 -8.75
CA PHE A 132 -12.14 1.81 -8.04
C PHE A 132 -11.92 2.08 -6.54
N LEU A 133 -13.02 2.34 -5.82
CA LEU A 133 -13.01 2.71 -4.40
C LEU A 133 -12.41 1.62 -3.47
N GLY A 134 -12.23 0.38 -3.95
CA GLY A 134 -11.84 -0.77 -3.12
C GLY A 134 -10.44 -1.37 -3.32
N GLY A 135 -9.62 -0.86 -4.24
CA GLY A 135 -8.30 -1.44 -4.65
C GLY A 135 -8.24 -2.96 -4.99
N THR A 136 -7.07 -3.47 -5.40
CA THR A 136 -6.90 -4.92 -5.66
C THR A 136 -6.45 -5.72 -4.43
N LYS A 137 -6.37 -5.08 -3.27
CA LYS A 137 -5.84 -5.67 -2.03
C LYS A 137 -6.77 -5.32 -0.86
N ALA A 138 -7.19 -6.32 -0.11
CA ALA A 138 -8.13 -6.16 1.00
C ALA A 138 -7.54 -6.71 2.30
N PHE A 139 -7.65 -5.92 3.36
CA PHE A 139 -7.31 -6.30 4.72
C PHE A 139 -8.59 -6.30 5.54
N PHE A 140 -8.89 -7.41 6.19
CA PHE A 140 -10.05 -7.58 7.06
C PHE A 140 -9.60 -7.63 8.51
N LEU A 141 -10.33 -6.93 9.38
CA LEU A 141 -10.16 -7.03 10.83
C LEU A 141 -11.50 -6.77 11.53
N PRO A 142 -11.71 -7.31 12.74
CA PRO A 142 -12.90 -7.00 13.49
C PRO A 142 -13.00 -5.53 13.85
N ARG A 143 -14.23 -5.01 13.86
CA ARG A 143 -14.50 -3.59 14.12
C ARG A 143 -13.94 -3.10 15.47
N SER A 144 -14.01 -3.90 16.54
CA SER A 144 -13.48 -3.54 17.86
C SER A 144 -11.95 -3.45 17.89
N SER A 145 -11.27 -4.16 17.00
CA SER A 145 -9.81 -4.15 16.91
C SER A 145 -9.28 -2.94 16.13
N TYR A 146 -10.14 -2.23 15.39
CA TYR A 146 -9.73 -1.09 14.59
C TYR A 146 -9.35 0.13 15.44
N THR A 147 -8.22 0.75 15.10
CA THR A 147 -7.80 2.06 15.62
C THR A 147 -7.34 2.96 14.49
N LYS A 148 -7.24 4.27 14.77
CA LYS A 148 -6.67 5.22 13.81
C LYS A 148 -5.21 4.89 13.47
N ASP A 149 -4.41 4.50 14.46
CA ASP A 149 -2.99 4.17 14.28
C ASP A 149 -2.78 2.94 13.37
N PHE A 150 -3.71 1.98 13.44
CA PHE A 150 -3.74 0.85 12.51
C PHE A 150 -3.85 1.35 11.06
N TYR A 151 -4.83 2.22 10.77
CA TYR A 151 -5.03 2.78 9.44
C TYR A 151 -3.81 3.61 8.98
N ASP A 152 -3.29 4.46 9.87
CA ASP A 152 -2.15 5.32 9.57
C ASP A 152 -0.88 4.55 9.22
N THR A 153 -0.76 3.32 9.70
CA THR A 153 0.33 2.40 9.36
C THR A 153 0.00 1.60 8.09
N LEU A 154 -1.16 0.93 8.05
CA LEU A 154 -1.49 -0.02 6.97
C LEU A 154 -1.66 0.64 5.61
N ARG A 155 -2.18 1.87 5.54
CA ARG A 155 -2.51 2.55 4.27
C ARG A 155 -1.34 2.64 3.29
N TRP A 156 -0.10 2.63 3.79
CA TRP A 156 1.11 2.68 2.98
C TRP A 156 1.44 1.36 2.27
N THR A 157 0.79 0.27 2.62
CA THR A 157 0.97 -1.05 1.99
C THR A 157 0.10 -1.23 0.73
N GLY A 158 -0.85 -0.31 0.52
CA GLY A 158 -1.83 -0.38 -0.56
C GLY A 158 -3.00 -1.34 -0.32
N PHE A 159 -3.12 -1.88 0.90
CA PHE A 159 -4.29 -2.63 1.33
C PHE A 159 -5.40 -1.69 1.80
N ASN A 160 -6.62 -1.94 1.35
CA ASN A 160 -7.79 -1.25 1.88
C ASN A 160 -8.32 -1.97 3.11
N THR A 161 -8.64 -1.20 4.15
CA THR A 161 -9.17 -1.69 5.41
C THR A 161 -10.67 -1.96 5.28
N ASN A 162 -11.08 -3.19 5.60
CA ASN A 162 -12.47 -3.63 5.65
C ASN A 162 -12.74 -4.11 7.06
N LEU A 163 -13.80 -3.58 7.68
CA LEU A 163 -14.18 -3.93 9.04
C LEU A 163 -15.26 -4.99 8.97
N VAL A 164 -15.06 -6.08 9.68
CA VAL A 164 -16.06 -7.15 9.83
C VAL A 164 -16.75 -7.06 11.17
N ASP A 165 -18.03 -7.41 11.20
CA ASP A 165 -18.83 -7.52 12.41
C ASP A 165 -18.85 -9.00 12.88
N HIS A 166 -19.56 -9.32 13.95
CA HIS A 166 -19.67 -10.70 14.50
C HIS A 166 -18.42 -11.27 15.21
N GLU A 167 -17.76 -10.45 16.04
CA GLU A 167 -16.58 -10.84 16.84
C GLU A 167 -16.74 -12.09 17.70
N ASP A 168 -17.95 -12.36 18.19
CA ASP A 168 -18.25 -13.49 19.06
C ASP A 168 -18.40 -14.82 18.29
N ASN A 169 -18.34 -14.81 16.95
CA ASN A 169 -18.52 -16.00 16.12
C ASN A 169 -17.58 -15.98 14.90
N GLN A 170 -16.53 -16.79 14.96
CA GLN A 170 -15.48 -16.82 13.95
C GLN A 170 -16.01 -17.32 12.58
N VAL A 171 -16.86 -18.34 12.50
CA VAL A 171 -17.47 -18.74 11.22
C VAL A 171 -18.36 -17.64 10.62
N ALA A 172 -19.15 -16.93 11.42
CA ALA A 172 -19.98 -15.82 10.93
C ALA A 172 -19.11 -14.69 10.34
N MET A 173 -18.02 -14.35 11.02
CA MET A 173 -17.05 -13.38 10.54
C MET A 173 -16.39 -13.81 9.23
N LEU A 174 -15.97 -15.07 9.12
CA LEU A 174 -15.40 -15.64 7.90
C LEU A 174 -16.42 -15.67 6.74
N THR A 175 -17.71 -15.83 7.06
CA THR A 175 -18.81 -15.76 6.08
C THR A 175 -18.96 -14.34 5.52
N GLU A 176 -18.88 -13.32 6.37
CA GLU A 176 -18.92 -11.92 5.91
C GLU A 176 -17.76 -11.60 4.96
N ILE A 177 -16.56 -12.09 5.27
CA ILE A 177 -15.39 -11.95 4.39
C ILE A 177 -15.65 -12.65 3.05
N TYR A 178 -16.19 -13.86 3.07
CA TYR A 178 -16.52 -14.61 1.85
C TYR A 178 -17.51 -13.84 0.98
N ASP A 179 -18.61 -13.36 1.57
CA ASP A 179 -19.64 -12.61 0.85
C ASP A 179 -19.05 -11.34 0.24
N TYR A 180 -18.25 -10.59 1.02
CA TYR A 180 -17.57 -9.41 0.49
C TYR A 180 -16.68 -9.77 -0.70
N LEU A 181 -15.85 -10.81 -0.61
CA LEU A 181 -14.96 -11.22 -1.69
C LEU A 181 -15.73 -11.74 -2.92
N ALA A 182 -16.92 -12.32 -2.74
CA ALA A 182 -17.79 -12.75 -3.82
C ALA A 182 -18.33 -11.55 -4.62
N TYR A 183 -18.74 -10.47 -3.94
CA TYR A 183 -19.18 -9.23 -4.59
C TYR A 183 -18.04 -8.39 -5.18
N HIS A 184 -16.79 -8.69 -4.82
CA HIS A 184 -15.60 -7.91 -5.22
C HIS A 184 -14.55 -8.77 -5.97
N PRO A 185 -14.86 -9.23 -7.20
CA PRO A 185 -13.99 -10.16 -7.96
C PRO A 185 -12.61 -9.62 -8.33
N GLN A 186 -12.44 -8.30 -8.35
CA GLN A 186 -11.19 -7.60 -8.65
C GLN A 186 -10.12 -7.69 -7.56
N ILE A 187 -10.49 -8.10 -6.34
CA ILE A 187 -9.53 -8.29 -5.26
C ILE A 187 -8.60 -9.45 -5.62
N LYS A 188 -7.30 -9.27 -5.42
CA LYS A 188 -6.28 -10.26 -5.76
C LYS A 188 -5.57 -10.81 -4.53
N GLN A 189 -5.41 -9.97 -3.52
CA GLN A 189 -4.68 -10.28 -2.29
C GLN A 189 -5.58 -9.98 -1.10
N VAL A 190 -5.62 -10.92 -0.16
CA VAL A 190 -6.47 -10.84 1.03
C VAL A 190 -5.62 -11.12 2.25
N ILE A 191 -5.84 -10.33 3.30
CA ILE A 191 -5.31 -10.55 4.64
C ILE A 191 -6.47 -10.45 5.60
N PHE A 192 -6.50 -11.34 6.58
CA PHE A 192 -7.34 -11.23 7.76
C PHE A 192 -6.45 -11.20 8.99
N ALA A 193 -6.79 -10.35 9.95
CA ALA A 193 -6.21 -10.35 11.28
C ALA A 193 -7.31 -10.12 12.33
N GLN A 194 -7.41 -11.04 13.29
CA GLN A 194 -8.35 -10.99 14.41
C GLN A 194 -8.04 -9.81 15.36
N ALA A 195 -6.77 -9.40 15.44
CA ALA A 195 -6.30 -8.33 16.31
C ALA A 195 -5.75 -7.14 15.50
N ASN A 196 -5.47 -6.05 16.22
CA ASN A 196 -4.85 -4.85 15.66
C ASN A 196 -3.38 -5.09 15.26
N ILE A 197 -3.18 -5.71 14.11
CA ILE A 197 -1.86 -6.08 13.60
C ILE A 197 -1.72 -5.48 12.18
N PRO A 198 -1.18 -4.25 12.03
CA PRO A 198 -1.08 -3.57 10.75
C PRO A 198 0.06 -4.10 9.86
N VAL A 199 0.19 -5.42 9.76
CA VAL A 199 1.26 -6.11 9.02
C VAL A 199 0.70 -6.73 7.75
N ALA A 200 1.26 -6.33 6.61
CA ALA A 200 0.85 -6.83 5.29
C ALA A 200 1.78 -7.95 4.79
N GLN A 201 1.74 -9.12 5.43
CA GLN A 201 2.55 -10.28 5.04
C GLN A 201 1.75 -11.20 4.13
N LEU A 202 2.31 -11.52 2.95
CA LEU A 202 1.74 -12.45 1.97
C LEU A 202 2.62 -13.70 1.86
N PRO A 203 2.06 -14.84 1.41
CA PRO A 203 2.85 -16.05 1.14
C PRO A 203 3.88 -15.80 0.03
N LYS A 204 5.05 -16.46 0.12
CA LYS A 204 6.16 -16.26 -0.84
C LYS A 204 6.25 -17.36 -1.90
N LYS A 205 5.94 -18.59 -1.52
CA LYS A 205 6.07 -19.81 -2.32
C LYS A 205 4.72 -20.49 -2.57
N GLN A 206 3.80 -20.37 -1.62
CA GLN A 206 2.49 -21.01 -1.59
C GLN A 206 1.36 -20.01 -1.82
N HIS A 207 0.12 -20.48 -1.72
CA HIS A 207 -1.08 -19.67 -1.98
C HIS A 207 -1.73 -19.09 -0.72
N LEU A 208 -1.42 -19.67 0.44
CA LEU A 208 -1.89 -19.29 1.76
C LEU A 208 -0.72 -19.15 2.73
N LEU A 209 -0.88 -18.27 3.70
CA LEU A 209 0.01 -18.07 4.83
C LEU A 209 -0.83 -18.00 6.11
N PHE A 210 -0.37 -18.67 7.16
CA PHE A 210 -0.96 -18.61 8.50
C PHE A 210 0.12 -18.24 9.53
N THR A 211 -0.28 -17.57 10.61
CA THR A 211 0.52 -17.58 11.85
C THR A 211 0.34 -18.90 12.59
N LEU A 212 1.19 -19.18 13.57
CA LEU A 212 1.02 -20.31 14.47
C LEU A 212 0.37 -19.90 15.79
N ALA A 213 -0.52 -20.75 16.30
CA ALA A 213 -0.96 -20.79 17.70
C ALA A 213 -0.71 -22.20 18.23
N ASP A 214 0.04 -22.32 19.34
CA ASP A 214 0.42 -23.61 19.94
C ASP A 214 1.04 -24.62 18.95
N GLY A 215 1.82 -24.11 17.98
CA GLY A 215 2.49 -24.92 16.96
C GLY A 215 1.59 -25.39 15.82
N GLN A 216 0.32 -24.95 15.76
CA GLN A 216 -0.62 -25.24 14.69
C GLN A 216 -1.00 -23.97 13.91
N PRO A 217 -1.34 -24.07 12.61
CA PRO A 217 -1.83 -22.92 11.85
C PRO A 217 -3.06 -22.29 12.51
N SER A 218 -3.03 -20.97 12.69
CA SER A 218 -4.12 -20.19 13.30
C SER A 218 -4.88 -19.39 12.25
N LEU A 219 -6.18 -19.22 12.48
CA LEU A 219 -7.03 -18.28 11.74
C LEU A 219 -7.04 -16.87 12.35
N ASP A 220 -6.29 -16.62 13.42
CA ASP A 220 -6.13 -15.28 14.00
C ASP A 220 -5.39 -14.33 13.06
N TYR A 221 -4.51 -14.87 12.20
CA TYR A 221 -3.95 -14.14 11.08
C TYR A 221 -3.71 -15.09 9.91
N PHE A 222 -4.32 -14.77 8.78
CA PHE A 222 -4.05 -15.49 7.53
C PHE A 222 -4.08 -14.58 6.33
N SER A 223 -3.36 -14.97 5.30
CA SER A 223 -3.31 -14.22 4.05
C SER A 223 -3.13 -15.11 2.84
N GLY A 224 -3.43 -14.56 1.67
CA GLY A 224 -3.25 -15.30 0.44
C GLY A 224 -3.81 -14.62 -0.79
N THR A 225 -3.79 -15.39 -1.87
CA THR A 225 -4.49 -15.00 -3.11
C THR A 225 -6.00 -15.10 -2.90
N ARG A 226 -6.78 -14.25 -3.59
CA ARG A 226 -8.26 -14.33 -3.54
C ARG A 226 -8.77 -15.74 -3.80
N ALA A 227 -8.22 -16.45 -4.78
CA ALA A 227 -8.67 -17.80 -5.13
C ALA A 227 -8.52 -18.79 -3.96
N ALA A 228 -7.34 -18.83 -3.33
CA ALA A 228 -7.10 -19.74 -2.22
C ALA A 228 -7.90 -19.37 -0.96
N ILE A 229 -8.13 -18.08 -0.74
CA ILE A 229 -8.93 -17.59 0.38
C ILE A 229 -10.41 -17.93 0.16
N MET A 230 -10.95 -17.73 -1.05
CA MET A 230 -12.31 -18.15 -1.39
C MET A 230 -12.50 -19.66 -1.24
N GLU A 231 -11.50 -20.47 -1.59
CA GLU A 231 -11.51 -21.92 -1.39
C GLU A 231 -11.55 -22.27 0.11
N LEU A 232 -10.66 -21.68 0.91
CA LEU A 232 -10.62 -21.88 2.36
C LEU A 232 -11.94 -21.52 3.02
N LEU A 233 -12.45 -20.32 2.75
CA LEU A 233 -13.70 -19.83 3.34
C LEU A 233 -14.90 -20.69 2.93
N SER A 234 -14.99 -21.08 1.65
CA SER A 234 -16.11 -21.91 1.19
C SER A 234 -16.11 -23.31 1.83
N LEU A 235 -14.93 -23.91 2.05
CA LEU A 235 -14.80 -25.17 2.80
C LEU A 235 -15.20 -25.01 4.26
N ILE A 236 -14.71 -23.97 4.96
CA ILE A 236 -15.06 -23.70 6.36
C ILE A 236 -16.58 -23.56 6.54
N ILE A 237 -17.23 -22.76 5.68
CA ILE A 237 -18.67 -22.52 5.74
C ILE A 237 -19.44 -23.83 5.46
N SER A 238 -19.01 -24.60 4.47
CA SER A 238 -19.68 -25.85 4.09
C SER A 238 -19.56 -26.92 5.17
N GLU A 239 -18.35 -27.14 5.70
CA GLU A 239 -18.11 -28.09 6.79
C GLU A 239 -18.82 -27.70 8.08
N ASN A 240 -18.86 -26.41 8.41
CA ASN A 240 -19.60 -25.95 9.58
C ASN A 240 -21.10 -26.24 9.45
N ASN A 241 -21.67 -25.99 8.28
CA ASN A 241 -23.08 -26.32 8.03
C ASN A 241 -23.32 -27.83 8.15
N LEU A 242 -22.48 -28.67 7.55
CA LEU A 242 -22.59 -30.14 7.64
C LEU A 242 -22.54 -30.62 9.09
N ARG A 243 -21.59 -30.10 9.88
CA ARG A 243 -21.46 -30.39 11.31
C ARG A 243 -22.71 -30.03 12.10
N LEU A 244 -23.28 -28.85 11.86
CA LEU A 244 -24.48 -28.39 12.57
C LEU A 244 -25.75 -29.20 12.24
N TYR A 245 -25.80 -29.86 11.08
CA TYR A 245 -26.90 -30.74 10.70
C TYR A 245 -26.69 -32.21 11.11
N ASN A 246 -25.48 -32.59 11.51
CA ASN A 246 -25.13 -33.98 11.83
C ASN A 246 -24.95 -34.17 13.33
N ASP A 247 -25.98 -34.68 14.01
CA ASP A 247 -25.96 -34.96 15.45
C ASP A 247 -24.83 -35.94 15.87
N ALA A 248 -24.24 -36.69 14.93
CA ALA A 248 -23.12 -37.58 15.20
C ALA A 248 -21.74 -36.88 15.15
N ASP A 249 -21.63 -35.69 14.57
CA ASP A 249 -20.37 -34.93 14.55
C ASP A 249 -20.26 -34.07 15.83
N GLN A 250 -19.39 -34.49 16.73
CA GLN A 250 -19.15 -33.82 18.02
C GLN A 250 -17.94 -32.87 17.99
N ARG A 251 -17.33 -32.63 16.83
CA ARG A 251 -16.18 -31.71 16.74
C ARG A 251 -16.61 -30.30 17.15
N ASP A 252 -15.79 -29.62 17.95
CA ASP A 252 -15.96 -28.19 18.14
C ASP A 252 -15.43 -27.40 16.92
N GLU A 253 -15.62 -26.08 16.93
CA GLU A 253 -15.26 -25.23 15.80
C GLU A 253 -13.75 -25.27 15.54
N THR A 254 -12.95 -25.18 16.59
CA THR A 254 -11.49 -25.25 16.53
C THR A 254 -11.00 -26.56 15.91
N ALA A 255 -11.54 -27.71 16.35
CA ALA A 255 -11.17 -29.01 15.83
C ALA A 255 -11.53 -29.17 14.34
N MET A 256 -12.69 -28.66 13.93
CA MET A 256 -13.10 -28.63 12.52
C MET A 256 -12.15 -27.77 11.67
N LEU A 257 -11.80 -26.58 12.14
CA LEU A 257 -10.92 -25.66 11.41
C LEU A 257 -9.51 -26.26 11.23
N GLN A 258 -8.97 -26.88 12.28
CA GLN A 258 -7.68 -27.58 12.20
C GLN A 258 -7.71 -28.76 11.23
N ASP A 259 -8.79 -29.54 11.23
CA ASP A 259 -8.99 -30.66 10.31
C ASP A 259 -9.00 -30.19 8.84
N ILE A 260 -9.68 -29.07 8.56
CA ILE A 260 -9.69 -28.45 7.22
C ILE A 260 -8.27 -28.07 6.78
N ILE A 261 -7.52 -27.36 7.62
CA ILE A 261 -6.17 -26.91 7.27
C ILE A 261 -5.23 -28.11 7.08
N ALA A 262 -5.26 -29.06 8.00
CA ALA A 262 -4.38 -30.22 7.99
C ALA A 262 -4.65 -31.17 6.81
N ASN A 263 -5.92 -31.41 6.46
CA ASN A 263 -6.26 -32.41 5.44
C ASN A 263 -6.47 -31.82 4.05
N HIS A 264 -7.07 -30.64 3.92
CA HIS A 264 -7.42 -30.06 2.62
C HIS A 264 -6.36 -29.11 2.07
N PHE A 265 -5.54 -28.52 2.94
CA PHE A 265 -4.50 -27.57 2.56
C PHE A 265 -3.07 -28.06 2.79
N ALA A 266 -2.87 -29.34 3.16
CA ALA A 266 -1.54 -29.94 3.28
C ALA A 266 -0.63 -29.60 2.09
N GLY A 267 0.52 -28.99 2.40
CA GLY A 267 1.52 -28.60 1.38
C GLY A 267 1.15 -27.40 0.50
N ARG A 268 0.01 -26.74 0.76
CA ARG A 268 -0.49 -25.56 0.00
C ARG A 268 -0.46 -24.26 0.81
N TYR A 269 0.03 -24.31 2.04
CA TYR A 269 0.22 -23.15 2.91
C TYR A 269 1.66 -23.05 3.43
N GLU A 270 2.04 -21.83 3.77
CA GLU A 270 3.20 -21.51 4.60
C GLU A 270 2.75 -21.17 6.01
N VAL A 271 3.65 -21.37 6.98
CA VAL A 271 3.49 -20.87 8.35
C VAL A 271 4.61 -19.92 8.71
N ILE A 272 4.30 -18.94 9.56
CA ILE A 272 5.30 -18.10 10.21
C ILE A 272 5.08 -18.13 11.72
N ASP A 273 6.18 -18.22 12.46
CA ASP A 273 6.14 -18.22 13.93
C ASP A 273 5.84 -16.83 14.49
N SER A 274 6.25 -15.78 13.76
CA SER A 274 6.00 -14.40 14.14
C SER A 274 5.87 -13.51 12.91
N LEU A 275 4.98 -12.52 13.01
CA LEU A 275 4.84 -11.47 12.02
C LEU A 275 6.00 -10.48 12.14
N PRO A 276 6.51 -9.95 11.01
CA PRO A 276 7.50 -8.88 11.05
C PRO A 276 6.89 -7.59 11.60
N GLU A 277 7.74 -6.61 11.90
CA GLU A 277 7.27 -5.26 12.18
C GLU A 277 6.49 -4.69 10.99
N ALA A 278 5.47 -3.89 11.30
CA ALA A 278 4.67 -3.22 10.29
C ALA A 278 5.54 -2.30 9.44
N THR A 279 5.40 -2.41 8.11
CA THR A 279 6.15 -1.58 7.19
C THR A 279 5.67 -0.14 7.25
N SER A 280 6.51 0.75 7.79
CA SER A 280 6.25 2.18 7.85
C SER A 280 6.53 2.87 6.51
N LEU A 281 5.92 4.05 6.29
CA LEU A 281 6.28 4.91 5.15
C LEU A 281 7.76 5.27 5.16
N TRP A 282 8.38 5.45 6.34
CA TRP A 282 9.80 5.75 6.47
C TRP A 282 10.67 4.66 5.83
N GLN A 283 10.40 3.39 6.17
CA GLN A 283 11.12 2.24 5.59
C GLN A 283 10.91 2.16 4.07
N ILE A 284 9.67 2.32 3.59
CA ILE A 284 9.35 2.33 2.15
C ILE A 284 10.16 3.40 1.42
N LEU A 285 10.23 4.61 1.98
CA LEU A 285 10.95 5.71 1.37
C LEU A 285 12.47 5.53 1.43
N LEU A 286 13.01 4.82 2.42
CA LEU A 286 14.44 4.52 2.51
C LEU A 286 14.92 3.52 1.45
N GLU A 287 14.08 2.54 1.09
CA GLU A 287 14.40 1.49 0.10
C GLU A 287 14.32 1.96 -1.37
N ILE A 288 13.79 3.17 -1.58
CA ILE A 288 13.69 3.83 -2.89
C ILE A 288 14.96 4.62 -3.19
#